data_AF-D5Q1U6-F1
#
_entry.id   AF-D5Q1U6-F1
#
_cell.length_a   1.000
_cell.length_b   1.000
_cell.length_c   1.000
_cell.angle_alpha   90.00
_cell.angle_beta   90.00
_cell.angle_gamma   90.00
#
_symmetry.space_group_name_H-M   'P 1'
#
loop_
_entity.id
_entity.type
_entity.pdbx_description
1 polymer ?
#
loop_
_entity_poly.entity_id
_entity_poly.type
_entity_poly.pdbx_seq_one_letter_code
_entity_poly.pdbx_strand_id
1 'polypeptide(L)'
;MKICITVGHSILKSGACTSADGVVNEYQYNKSLAPVLADTFRKEGHKVDVITCPERQFSSKNEEKSHKIPRVNSGGYDLLIELHLNASNGQGKGSEVLYYSNKGLEYATRVCDKLGTVFKNRGAKLDKNLYILNSSKPTAVLIESFFCDNKEDYESAKKLGYEGMAKLIVEGILNKGVANNEVKQMYKHTIVYSGDDKVSAEILGLYYKRAKENYLVSDIKDYEPHQTQNLYVIGGETCNKMKEMSNTTGEKFTEIYSDDVWSTMDKAIEFVKEKL
;
A
#
# COMPACT_ATOMS: atom_id res chain seq x y z
N MET A 1 -15.17 -12.18 -8.57
CA MET A 1 -16.33 -11.43 -8.02
C MET A 1 -16.36 -10.04 -8.64
N LYS A 2 -17.55 -9.44 -8.74
CA LYS A 2 -17.74 -8.00 -8.92
C LYS A 2 -17.94 -7.37 -7.53
N ILE A 3 -17.05 -6.48 -7.12
CA ILE A 3 -16.98 -5.91 -5.78
C ILE A 3 -17.28 -4.41 -5.85
N CYS A 4 -18.09 -3.90 -4.92
CA CYS A 4 -18.26 -2.48 -4.70
C CYS A 4 -17.51 -2.08 -3.44
N ILE A 5 -16.68 -1.04 -3.52
CA ILE A 5 -16.08 -0.39 -2.36
C ILE A 5 -16.71 0.98 -2.20
N THR A 6 -17.35 1.23 -1.06
CA THR A 6 -17.83 2.57 -0.71
C THR A 6 -16.91 3.19 0.33
N VAL A 7 -16.65 4.49 0.19
CA VAL A 7 -16.01 5.29 1.24
C VAL A 7 -17.11 5.79 2.18
N GLY A 8 -16.96 5.54 3.49
CA GLY A 8 -17.84 6.11 4.51
C GLY A 8 -17.83 7.64 4.47
N HIS A 9 -18.91 8.27 4.91
CA HIS A 9 -18.99 9.72 5.09
C HIS A 9 -18.87 10.57 3.80
N SER A 10 -18.80 11.88 3.98
CA SER A 10 -18.68 12.88 2.92
C SER A 10 -18.18 14.23 3.46
N ILE A 11 -17.79 15.14 2.56
CA ILE A 11 -17.59 16.56 2.86
C ILE A 11 -18.81 17.33 2.36
N LEU A 12 -19.56 17.95 3.26
CA LEU A 12 -20.77 18.71 2.94
C LEU A 12 -20.44 20.01 2.22
N LYS A 13 -21.46 20.64 1.63
CA LYS A 13 -21.38 21.95 0.96
C LYS A 13 -20.81 23.05 1.87
N SER A 14 -21.04 22.96 3.17
CA SER A 14 -20.46 23.87 4.18
C SER A 14 -18.95 23.70 4.38
N GLY A 15 -18.37 22.62 3.85
CA GLY A 15 -16.99 22.20 4.15
C GLY A 15 -16.86 21.28 5.36
N ALA A 16 -17.94 21.04 6.12
CA ALA A 16 -17.92 20.11 7.24
C ALA A 16 -17.77 18.66 6.76
N CYS A 17 -16.81 17.92 7.31
CA CYS A 17 -16.71 16.47 7.12
C CYS A 17 -17.69 15.75 8.07
N THR A 18 -18.35 14.70 7.59
CA THR A 18 -19.32 13.93 8.41
C THR A 18 -18.68 12.74 9.14
N SER A 19 -17.39 12.49 8.93
CA SER A 19 -16.63 11.39 9.53
C SER A 19 -16.12 11.73 10.92
N ALA A 20 -15.61 10.72 11.62
CA ALA A 20 -14.75 10.93 12.77
C ALA A 20 -13.44 11.63 12.37
N ASP A 21 -12.80 12.25 13.36
CA ASP A 21 -11.53 12.97 13.21
C ASP A 21 -10.70 12.83 14.48
N GLY A 22 -9.38 12.71 14.33
CA GLY A 22 -8.45 12.46 15.43
C GLY A 22 -7.00 12.68 15.02
N VAL A 23 -6.13 11.70 15.25
CA VAL A 23 -4.75 11.74 14.74
C VAL A 23 -4.68 11.58 13.21
N VAL A 24 -5.78 11.11 12.61
CA VAL A 24 -6.03 11.09 11.16
C VAL A 24 -7.52 11.33 10.91
N ASN A 25 -7.85 12.02 9.82
CA ASN A 25 -9.24 12.16 9.39
C ASN A 25 -9.73 10.87 8.72
N GLU A 26 -10.83 10.31 9.22
CA GLU A 26 -11.38 9.04 8.74
C GLU A 26 -11.71 9.07 7.24
N TYR A 27 -12.48 10.06 6.79
CA TYR A 27 -12.88 10.15 5.38
C TYR A 27 -11.65 10.24 4.46
N GLN A 28 -10.66 11.08 4.81
CA GLN A 28 -9.45 11.23 3.99
C GLN A 28 -8.62 9.96 3.93
N TYR A 29 -8.49 9.24 5.05
CA TYR A 29 -7.77 7.97 5.09
C TYR A 29 -8.44 6.94 4.19
N ASN A 30 -9.76 6.74 4.35
CA ASN A 30 -10.50 5.75 3.58
C ASN A 30 -10.62 6.12 2.10
N LYS A 31 -10.70 7.42 1.77
CA LYS A 31 -10.61 7.91 0.38
C LYS A 31 -9.26 7.55 -0.27
N SER A 32 -8.18 7.53 0.51
CA SER A 32 -6.84 7.15 0.04
C SER A 32 -6.66 5.64 -0.04
N LEU A 33 -7.22 4.87 0.92
CA LEU A 33 -7.15 3.41 0.95
C LEU A 33 -8.01 2.75 -0.15
N ALA A 34 -9.20 3.28 -0.43
CA ALA A 34 -10.16 2.67 -1.36
C ALA A 34 -9.59 2.33 -2.76
N PRO A 35 -8.87 3.22 -3.48
CA PRO A 35 -8.28 2.87 -4.78
C PRO A 35 -7.21 1.78 -4.66
N VAL A 36 -6.39 1.81 -3.61
CA VAL A 36 -5.37 0.77 -3.36
C VAL A 36 -6.02 -0.59 -3.10
N LEU A 37 -7.09 -0.61 -2.29
CA LEU A 37 -7.88 -1.81 -2.05
C LEU A 37 -8.52 -2.34 -3.34
N ALA A 38 -9.06 -1.46 -4.17
CA ALA A 38 -9.63 -1.83 -5.46
C ALA A 38 -8.58 -2.46 -6.38
N ASP A 39 -7.39 -1.87 -6.47
CA ASP A 39 -6.31 -2.38 -7.31
C ASP A 39 -5.78 -3.72 -6.82
N THR A 40 -5.68 -3.94 -5.50
CA THR A 40 -5.30 -5.23 -4.93
C THR A 40 -6.31 -6.33 -5.29
N PHE A 41 -7.61 -6.06 -5.23
CA PHE A 41 -8.63 -7.00 -5.73
C PHE A 41 -8.55 -7.21 -7.26
N ARG A 42 -8.28 -6.15 -8.05
CA ARG A 42 -8.14 -6.26 -9.51
C ARG A 42 -6.95 -7.11 -9.91
N LYS A 43 -5.82 -7.01 -9.20
CA LYS A 43 -4.64 -7.87 -9.37
C LYS A 43 -4.98 -9.36 -9.19
N GLU A 44 -5.94 -9.66 -8.31
CA GLU A 44 -6.45 -11.02 -8.08
C GLU A 44 -7.56 -11.45 -9.08
N GLY A 45 -7.81 -10.68 -10.13
CA GLY A 45 -8.77 -11.00 -11.20
C GLY A 45 -10.22 -10.59 -10.92
N HIS A 46 -10.46 -9.73 -9.93
CA HIS A 46 -11.79 -9.25 -9.59
C HIS A 46 -12.15 -7.95 -10.33
N LYS A 47 -13.43 -7.72 -10.59
CA LYS A 47 -13.94 -6.43 -11.09
C LYS A 47 -14.33 -5.57 -9.91
N VAL A 48 -13.87 -4.33 -9.85
CA VAL A 48 -14.08 -3.47 -8.69
C VAL A 48 -14.49 -2.06 -9.10
N ASP A 49 -15.58 -1.58 -8.52
CA ASP A 49 -16.03 -0.20 -8.63
C ASP A 49 -15.88 0.50 -7.27
N VAL A 50 -15.37 1.73 -7.26
CA VAL A 50 -15.22 2.57 -6.06
C VAL A 50 -16.26 3.68 -6.11
N ILE A 51 -17.03 3.82 -5.04
CA ILE A 51 -18.06 4.86 -4.90
C ILE A 51 -17.67 5.78 -3.73
N THR A 52 -17.37 7.02 -4.04
CA THR A 52 -17.12 8.09 -3.07
C THR A 52 -18.19 9.16 -3.25
N CYS A 53 -18.74 9.65 -2.14
CA CYS A 53 -19.68 10.76 -2.17
C CYS A 53 -19.03 12.02 -2.78
N PRO A 54 -19.74 12.81 -3.61
CA PRO A 54 -19.22 14.06 -4.14
C PRO A 54 -18.98 15.08 -3.03
N GLU A 55 -17.78 15.64 -3.01
CA GLU A 55 -17.40 16.65 -2.03
C GLU A 55 -18.06 18.00 -2.33
N ARG A 56 -18.46 18.69 -1.25
CA ARG A 56 -19.09 20.02 -1.29
C ARG A 56 -20.41 20.10 -2.07
N GLN A 57 -21.08 18.95 -2.25
CA GLN A 57 -22.36 18.89 -2.96
C GLN A 57 -23.54 18.69 -2.01
N PHE A 58 -23.45 17.79 -1.03
CA PHE A 58 -24.54 17.49 -0.11
C PHE A 58 -24.76 18.60 0.91
N SER A 59 -26.03 18.91 1.18
CA SER A 59 -26.41 19.84 2.25
C SER A 59 -26.51 19.13 3.60
N SER A 60 -26.72 17.81 3.62
CA SER A 60 -26.75 17.00 4.85
C SER A 60 -26.22 15.58 4.66
N LYS A 61 -25.78 14.95 5.76
CA LYS A 61 -25.29 13.55 5.76
C LYS A 61 -26.35 12.52 5.31
N ASN A 62 -27.64 12.85 5.39
CA ASN A 62 -28.72 11.95 4.96
C ASN A 62 -28.65 11.65 3.44
N GLU A 63 -28.05 12.54 2.66
CA GLU A 63 -27.88 12.39 1.21
C GLU A 63 -26.85 11.30 0.85
N GLU A 64 -25.97 10.91 1.78
CA GLU A 64 -25.02 9.80 1.59
C GLU A 64 -25.75 8.48 1.31
N LYS A 65 -26.83 8.21 2.06
CA LYS A 65 -27.69 7.03 1.83
C LYS A 65 -28.34 7.07 0.46
N SER A 66 -28.97 8.20 0.11
CA SER A 66 -29.64 8.41 -1.18
C SER A 66 -28.68 8.35 -2.36
N HIS A 67 -27.41 8.68 -2.14
CA HIS A 67 -26.37 8.59 -3.16
C HIS A 67 -25.86 7.16 -3.34
N LYS A 68 -25.46 6.50 -2.26
CA LYS A 68 -24.78 5.19 -2.30
C LYS A 68 -25.73 4.05 -2.66
N ILE A 69 -26.87 3.94 -1.99
CA ILE A 69 -27.74 2.76 -2.09
C ILE A 69 -28.23 2.47 -3.53
N PRO A 70 -28.75 3.45 -4.29
CA PRO A 70 -29.16 3.19 -5.68
C PRO A 70 -28.00 2.75 -6.59
N ARG A 71 -26.81 3.31 -6.40
CA ARG A 71 -25.61 2.97 -7.19
C ARG A 71 -25.10 1.56 -6.86
N VAL A 72 -25.03 1.22 -5.58
CA VAL A 72 -24.72 -0.14 -5.12
C VAL A 72 -25.74 -1.14 -5.70
N ASN A 73 -27.04 -0.86 -5.56
CA ASN A 73 -28.10 -1.81 -5.91
C ASN A 73 -28.35 -1.95 -7.42
N SER A 74 -27.86 -1.02 -8.24
CA SER A 74 -27.92 -1.08 -9.70
C SER A 74 -26.69 -1.74 -10.32
N GLY A 75 -25.57 -1.82 -9.59
CA GLY A 75 -24.31 -2.31 -10.14
C GLY A 75 -24.15 -3.83 -10.26
N GLY A 76 -25.07 -4.62 -9.70
CA GLY A 76 -25.01 -6.10 -9.79
C GLY A 76 -23.76 -6.69 -9.16
N TYR A 77 -23.37 -6.18 -7.98
CA TYR A 77 -22.20 -6.65 -7.23
C TYR A 77 -22.49 -7.96 -6.48
N ASP A 78 -21.44 -8.75 -6.25
CA ASP A 78 -21.48 -9.93 -5.38
C ASP A 78 -21.27 -9.54 -3.91
N LEU A 79 -20.40 -8.53 -3.69
CA LEU A 79 -19.95 -8.07 -2.38
C LEU A 79 -19.87 -6.53 -2.34
N LEU A 80 -20.32 -5.96 -1.22
CA LEU A 80 -20.11 -4.57 -0.83
C LEU A 80 -19.19 -4.51 0.39
N ILE A 81 -18.19 -3.63 0.31
CA ILE A 81 -17.31 -3.27 1.42
C ILE A 81 -17.43 -1.78 1.64
N GLU A 82 -17.88 -1.35 2.81
CA GLU A 82 -17.80 0.07 3.19
C GLU A 82 -16.63 0.28 4.16
N LEU A 83 -15.76 1.25 3.85
CA LEU A 83 -14.58 1.56 4.64
C LEU A 83 -14.86 2.69 5.63
N HIS A 84 -14.61 2.41 6.91
CA HIS A 84 -14.67 3.34 8.05
C HIS A 84 -13.42 3.21 8.92
N LEU A 85 -13.22 4.19 9.79
CA LEU A 85 -12.32 4.11 10.94
C LEU A 85 -13.13 4.40 12.20
N ASN A 86 -12.80 3.70 13.27
CA ASN A 86 -13.53 3.84 14.52
C ASN A 86 -13.05 5.08 15.28
N ALA A 87 -13.81 5.49 16.30
CA ALA A 87 -13.40 6.53 17.23
C ALA A 87 -13.99 6.28 18.62
N SER A 88 -13.34 6.84 19.64
CA SER A 88 -13.79 6.75 21.03
C SER A 88 -13.42 8.02 21.80
N ASN A 89 -12.66 7.88 22.87
CA ASN A 89 -12.09 8.95 23.68
C ASN A 89 -10.55 8.86 23.68
N GLY A 90 -9.97 8.33 22.59
CA GLY A 90 -8.54 8.04 22.43
C GLY A 90 -8.05 6.75 23.08
N GLN A 91 -8.86 6.05 23.88
CA GLN A 91 -8.47 4.79 24.54
C GLN A 91 -8.89 3.53 23.76
N GLY A 92 -9.94 3.62 22.95
CA GLY A 92 -10.33 2.55 22.03
C GLY A 92 -9.22 2.28 21.03
N LYS A 93 -8.99 0.99 20.73
CA LYS A 93 -8.06 0.54 19.70
C LYS A 93 -8.46 -0.81 19.13
N GLY A 94 -7.98 -1.10 17.92
CA GLY A 94 -8.22 -2.36 17.23
C GLY A 94 -9.18 -2.28 16.05
N SER A 95 -9.36 -3.42 15.41
CA SER A 95 -10.21 -3.59 14.22
C SER A 95 -11.53 -4.29 14.57
N GLU A 96 -12.63 -3.88 13.92
CA GLU A 96 -13.90 -4.60 13.93
C GLU A 96 -14.56 -4.58 12.55
N VAL A 97 -15.40 -5.58 12.27
CA VAL A 97 -16.15 -5.64 11.01
C VAL A 97 -17.61 -5.90 11.29
N LEU A 98 -18.47 -5.02 10.80
CA LEU A 98 -19.90 -5.10 10.96
C LEU A 98 -20.54 -5.83 9.78
N TYR A 99 -21.53 -6.68 10.05
CA TYR A 99 -22.21 -7.49 9.03
C TYR A 99 -23.71 -7.61 9.27
N TYR A 100 -24.45 -8.06 8.24
CA TYR A 100 -25.90 -8.28 8.32
C TYR A 100 -26.31 -9.76 8.22
N SER A 101 -25.68 -10.52 7.33
CA SER A 101 -26.07 -11.90 6.98
C SER A 101 -25.02 -12.92 7.41
N ASN A 102 -25.37 -14.22 7.40
CA ASN A 102 -24.40 -15.30 7.69
C ASN A 102 -23.20 -15.30 6.73
N LYS A 103 -23.43 -15.01 5.43
CA LYS A 103 -22.33 -14.83 4.47
C LYS A 103 -21.48 -13.60 4.82
N GLY A 104 -22.11 -12.54 5.31
CA GLY A 104 -21.40 -11.36 5.83
C GLY A 104 -20.52 -11.69 7.04
N LEU A 105 -21.00 -12.54 7.96
CA LEU A 105 -20.22 -13.03 9.10
C LEU A 105 -18.95 -13.76 8.63
N GLU A 106 -19.04 -14.64 7.64
CA GLU A 106 -17.87 -15.35 7.12
C GLU A 106 -16.78 -14.39 6.62
N TYR A 107 -17.16 -13.36 5.86
CA TYR A 107 -16.23 -12.31 5.41
C TYR A 107 -15.67 -11.51 6.60
N ALA A 108 -16.56 -11.05 7.49
CA ALA A 108 -16.21 -10.22 8.62
C ALA A 108 -15.21 -10.90 9.56
N THR A 109 -15.43 -12.18 9.88
CA THR A 109 -14.53 -12.97 10.73
C THR A 109 -13.13 -13.04 10.14
N ARG A 110 -13.00 -13.43 8.86
CA ARG A 110 -11.68 -13.56 8.22
C ARG A 110 -10.95 -12.23 8.08
N VAL A 111 -11.67 -11.14 7.80
CA VAL A 111 -11.07 -9.80 7.76
C VAL A 111 -10.61 -9.36 9.15
N CYS A 112 -11.40 -9.59 10.19
CA CYS A 112 -10.99 -9.36 11.58
C CYS A 112 -9.74 -10.16 11.96
N ASP A 113 -9.67 -11.44 11.59
CA ASP A 113 -8.50 -12.29 11.88
C ASP A 113 -7.23 -11.77 11.19
N LYS A 114 -7.35 -11.32 9.94
CA LYS A 114 -6.22 -10.73 9.20
C LYS A 114 -5.79 -9.38 9.74
N LEU A 115 -6.71 -8.46 10.00
CA LEU A 115 -6.37 -7.19 10.64
C LEU A 115 -5.83 -7.42 12.07
N GLY A 116 -6.28 -8.49 12.72
CA GLY A 116 -5.85 -8.93 14.05
C GLY A 116 -4.37 -9.29 14.18
N THR A 117 -3.64 -9.46 13.07
CA THR A 117 -2.19 -9.67 13.11
C THR A 117 -1.41 -8.38 13.35
N VAL A 118 -2.05 -7.22 13.22
CA VAL A 118 -1.45 -5.89 13.41
C VAL A 118 -2.19 -5.10 14.48
N PHE A 119 -3.51 -5.14 14.46
CA PHE A 119 -4.38 -4.41 15.38
C PHE A 119 -5.02 -5.36 16.40
N LYS A 120 -5.54 -4.83 17.51
CA LYS A 120 -6.36 -5.62 18.43
C LYS A 120 -7.61 -6.13 17.69
N ASN A 121 -7.78 -7.44 17.53
CA ASN A 121 -8.99 -8.01 16.94
C ASN A 121 -10.18 -7.85 17.91
N ARG A 122 -11.19 -7.06 17.54
CA ARG A 122 -12.43 -6.85 18.32
C ARG A 122 -13.61 -7.66 17.78
N GLY A 123 -13.37 -8.46 16.74
CA GLY A 123 -14.30 -9.44 16.20
C GLY A 123 -15.33 -8.88 15.22
N ALA A 124 -15.98 -9.82 14.54
CA ALA A 124 -17.13 -9.55 13.69
C ALA A 124 -18.37 -9.26 14.54
N LYS A 125 -19.14 -8.23 14.18
CA LYS A 125 -20.33 -7.81 14.93
C LYS A 125 -21.55 -7.68 14.04
N LEU A 126 -22.66 -8.28 14.46
CA LEU A 126 -23.93 -8.15 13.76
C LEU A 126 -24.48 -6.74 14.00
N ASP A 127 -24.75 -6.00 12.93
CA ASP A 127 -25.51 -4.74 13.00
C ASP A 127 -26.56 -4.69 11.88
N LYS A 128 -27.83 -4.71 12.28
CA LYS A 128 -28.97 -4.68 11.37
C LYS A 128 -29.52 -3.27 11.11
N ASN A 129 -29.02 -2.26 11.81
CA ASN A 129 -29.54 -0.89 11.77
C ASN A 129 -28.82 -0.02 10.73
N LEU A 130 -27.59 -0.39 10.36
CA LEU A 130 -26.80 0.37 9.39
C LEU A 130 -27.41 0.27 7.98
N TYR A 131 -27.75 1.43 7.41
CA TYR A 131 -28.41 1.49 6.11
C TYR A 131 -27.59 0.82 5.00
N ILE A 132 -26.27 0.93 5.06
CA ILE A 132 -25.39 0.36 4.04
C ILE A 132 -25.43 -1.17 4.06
N LEU A 133 -25.65 -1.77 5.23
CA LEU A 133 -25.75 -3.22 5.39
C LEU A 133 -27.17 -3.73 5.12
N ASN A 134 -28.20 -3.03 5.60
CA ASN A 134 -29.58 -3.51 5.53
C ASN A 134 -30.33 -3.11 4.24
N SER A 135 -29.86 -2.10 3.51
CA SER A 135 -30.51 -1.58 2.29
C SER A 135 -29.75 -1.93 1.01
N SER A 136 -28.63 -2.65 1.12
CA SER A 136 -27.86 -3.14 -0.04
C SER A 136 -28.32 -4.53 -0.48
N LYS A 137 -28.34 -4.75 -1.80
CA LYS A 137 -28.62 -6.05 -2.42
C LYS A 137 -27.46 -7.06 -2.33
N PRO A 138 -26.18 -6.71 -2.57
CA PRO A 138 -25.08 -7.66 -2.39
C PRO A 138 -24.92 -8.07 -0.92
N THR A 139 -24.14 -9.12 -0.66
CA THR A 139 -23.63 -9.34 0.70
C THR A 139 -22.78 -8.12 1.09
N ALA A 140 -22.95 -7.60 2.31
CA ALA A 140 -22.30 -6.37 2.73
C ALA A 140 -21.56 -6.52 4.06
N VAL A 141 -20.39 -5.90 4.13
CA VAL A 141 -19.62 -5.70 5.36
C VAL A 141 -19.18 -4.24 5.48
N LEU A 142 -19.07 -3.74 6.70
CA LEU A 142 -18.50 -2.42 7.01
C LEU A 142 -17.27 -2.65 7.88
N ILE A 143 -16.11 -2.18 7.41
CA ILE A 143 -14.82 -2.42 8.06
C ILE A 143 -14.43 -1.17 8.83
N GLU A 144 -14.39 -1.29 10.16
CA GLU A 144 -13.79 -0.32 11.07
C GLU A 144 -12.32 -0.73 11.25
N SER A 145 -11.46 -0.24 10.37
CA SER A 145 -10.12 -0.85 10.18
C SER A 145 -9.22 -0.69 11.41
N PHE A 146 -9.28 0.47 12.05
CA PHE A 146 -8.62 0.83 13.30
C PHE A 146 -9.24 2.13 13.86
N PHE A 147 -8.79 2.61 15.02
CA PHE A 147 -9.31 3.85 15.64
C PHE A 147 -8.57 5.10 15.13
N CYS A 148 -9.28 6.05 14.50
CA CYS A 148 -8.68 7.28 13.96
C CYS A 148 -8.22 8.28 15.04
N ASP A 149 -8.71 8.11 16.27
CA ASP A 149 -8.33 8.90 17.45
C ASP A 149 -7.31 8.18 18.35
N ASN A 150 -6.81 7.01 17.94
CA ASN A 150 -5.79 6.26 18.67
C ASN A 150 -4.42 6.34 17.98
N LYS A 151 -3.42 6.85 18.70
CA LYS A 151 -2.07 7.05 18.16
C LYS A 151 -1.37 5.73 17.81
N GLU A 152 -1.49 4.69 18.63
CA GLU A 152 -0.80 3.40 18.39
C GLU A 152 -1.34 2.70 17.14
N ASP A 153 -2.66 2.71 16.96
CA ASP A 153 -3.33 2.19 15.77
C ASP A 153 -2.85 2.94 14.52
N TYR A 154 -2.87 4.28 14.54
CA TYR A 154 -2.46 5.04 13.36
C TYR A 154 -0.96 4.89 13.03
N GLU A 155 -0.07 4.81 14.02
CA GLU A 155 1.35 4.50 13.77
C GLU A 155 1.54 3.11 13.14
N SER A 156 0.78 2.11 13.62
CA SER A 156 0.80 0.76 13.05
C SER A 156 0.28 0.75 11.60
N ALA A 157 -0.79 1.49 11.32
CA ALA A 157 -1.33 1.66 9.97
C ALA A 157 -0.35 2.38 9.04
N LYS A 158 0.37 3.40 9.51
CA LYS A 158 1.43 4.08 8.73
C LYS A 158 2.59 3.15 8.42
N LYS A 159 3.04 2.35 9.39
CA LYS A 159 4.12 1.36 9.19
C LYS A 159 3.71 0.30 8.16
N LEU A 160 2.44 -0.12 8.20
CA LEU A 160 1.91 -1.10 7.26
C LEU A 160 1.68 -0.51 5.86
N GLY A 161 1.36 0.78 5.76
CA GLY A 161 1.02 1.46 4.52
C GLY A 161 -0.33 1.03 3.95
N TYR A 162 -0.83 1.77 2.94
CA TYR A 162 -2.11 1.45 2.30
C TYR A 162 -2.09 0.09 1.59
N GLU A 163 -0.96 -0.33 1.03
CA GLU A 163 -0.81 -1.62 0.36
C GLU A 163 -0.93 -2.78 1.35
N GLY A 164 -0.27 -2.70 2.51
CA GLY A 164 -0.37 -3.72 3.55
C GLY A 164 -1.77 -3.78 4.16
N MET A 165 -2.42 -2.63 4.38
CA MET A 165 -3.82 -2.58 4.81
C MET A 165 -4.75 -3.25 3.80
N ALA A 166 -4.62 -2.88 2.52
CA ALA A 166 -5.39 -3.48 1.44
C ALA A 166 -5.16 -4.99 1.36
N LYS A 167 -3.92 -5.45 1.46
CA LYS A 167 -3.57 -6.88 1.45
C LYS A 167 -4.31 -7.64 2.55
N LEU A 168 -4.25 -7.19 3.80
CA LEU A 168 -4.92 -7.88 4.91
C LEU A 168 -6.43 -8.00 4.66
N ILE A 169 -7.07 -6.93 4.18
CA ILE A 169 -8.50 -6.95 3.84
C ILE A 169 -8.77 -7.94 2.70
N VAL A 170 -8.00 -7.90 1.60
CA VAL A 170 -8.20 -8.79 0.45
C VAL A 170 -7.97 -10.25 0.84
N GLU A 171 -6.94 -10.57 1.61
CA GLU A 171 -6.69 -11.93 2.09
C GLU A 171 -7.85 -12.45 2.95
N GLY A 172 -8.42 -11.59 3.79
CA GLY A 172 -9.60 -11.92 4.59
C GLY A 172 -10.83 -12.19 3.71
N ILE A 173 -11.08 -11.33 2.73
CA ILE A 173 -12.22 -11.49 1.81
C ILE A 173 -12.08 -12.74 0.94
N LEU A 174 -10.91 -12.95 0.33
CA LEU A 174 -10.66 -14.04 -0.62
C LEU A 174 -10.32 -15.39 0.05
N ASN A 175 -10.04 -15.39 1.35
CA ASN A 175 -9.61 -16.58 2.11
C ASN A 175 -8.38 -17.28 1.51
N LYS A 176 -7.43 -16.50 1.00
CA LYS A 176 -6.14 -16.97 0.47
C LYS A 176 -5.08 -15.89 0.67
N GLY A 177 -3.82 -16.30 0.65
CA GLY A 177 -2.71 -15.34 0.57
C GLY A 177 -2.73 -14.59 -0.77
N VAL A 178 -2.32 -13.32 -0.74
CA VAL A 178 -2.15 -12.48 -1.94
C VAL A 178 -0.67 -12.20 -2.09
N ALA A 179 -0.12 -12.38 -3.30
CA ALA A 179 1.29 -12.14 -3.56
C ALA A 179 1.63 -10.66 -3.30
N ASN A 180 2.70 -10.40 -2.53
CA ASN A 180 3.33 -9.09 -2.49
C ASN A 180 4.03 -8.88 -3.84
N ASN A 181 3.29 -8.44 -4.83
CA ASN A 181 3.88 -7.63 -5.87
C ASN A 181 3.93 -6.22 -5.32
N GLU A 182 4.77 -6.03 -4.29
CA GLU A 182 5.32 -4.71 -3.98
C GLU A 182 5.78 -4.16 -5.32
N VAL A 183 5.30 -2.96 -5.66
CA VAL A 183 5.91 -2.23 -6.77
C VAL A 183 7.30 -1.88 -6.27
N LYS A 184 8.24 -2.81 -6.44
CA LYS A 184 9.65 -2.61 -6.14
C LYS A 184 10.02 -1.29 -6.79
N GLN A 185 10.49 -0.33 -5.98
CA GLN A 185 10.84 0.99 -6.48
C GLN A 185 11.89 0.81 -7.57
N MET A 186 11.50 1.04 -8.83
CA MET A 186 12.40 0.88 -9.96
C MET A 186 13.33 2.08 -10.02
N TYR A 187 14.60 1.85 -9.68
CA TYR A 187 15.65 2.84 -9.86
C TYR A 187 16.07 2.90 -11.33
N LYS A 188 16.34 4.10 -11.83
CA LYS A 188 16.91 4.25 -13.18
C LYS A 188 18.36 3.74 -13.17
N HIS A 189 19.09 3.99 -12.09
CA HIS A 189 20.47 3.54 -11.88
C HIS A 189 20.66 2.97 -10.48
N THR A 190 21.28 1.80 -10.36
CA THR A 190 21.73 1.26 -9.06
C THR A 190 23.22 1.00 -9.12
N ILE A 191 23.94 1.47 -8.10
CA ILE A 191 25.39 1.34 -7.96
C ILE A 191 25.64 0.48 -6.73
N VAL A 192 26.18 -0.71 -6.94
CA VAL A 192 26.42 -1.69 -5.90
C VAL A 192 27.91 -1.75 -5.57
N TYR A 193 28.25 -1.75 -4.29
CA TYR A 193 29.63 -1.81 -3.81
C TYR A 193 29.76 -2.74 -2.60
N SER A 194 30.99 -2.97 -2.14
CA SER A 194 31.27 -3.49 -0.82
C SER A 194 32.55 -2.86 -0.26
N GLY A 195 32.70 -2.83 1.07
CA GLY A 195 33.92 -2.31 1.71
C GLY A 195 34.30 -0.88 1.28
N ASP A 196 35.59 -0.69 0.99
CA ASP A 196 36.19 0.62 0.71
C ASP A 196 35.85 1.17 -0.69
N ASP A 197 35.34 0.33 -1.59
CA ASP A 197 34.84 0.76 -2.91
C ASP A 197 33.60 1.67 -2.84
N LYS A 198 33.08 1.89 -1.63
CA LYS A 198 32.03 2.86 -1.34
C LYS A 198 32.32 4.24 -1.91
N VAL A 199 33.56 4.71 -1.79
CA VAL A 199 33.94 6.05 -2.27
C VAL A 199 33.76 6.15 -3.78
N SER A 200 34.21 5.13 -4.51
CA SER A 200 34.05 5.01 -5.97
C SER A 200 32.56 4.95 -6.37
N ALA A 201 31.73 4.24 -5.60
CA ALA A 201 30.28 4.21 -5.82
C ALA A 201 29.60 5.56 -5.58
N GLU A 202 30.01 6.30 -4.54
CA GLU A 202 29.50 7.64 -4.24
C GLU A 202 29.85 8.67 -5.32
N ILE A 203 31.00 8.53 -6.00
CA ILE A 203 31.36 9.37 -7.16
C ILE A 203 30.33 9.22 -8.29
N LEU A 204 29.97 7.99 -8.65
CA LEU A 204 28.90 7.74 -9.64
C LEU A 204 27.54 8.23 -9.15
N GLY A 205 27.23 8.02 -7.87
CA GLY A 205 26.00 8.52 -7.25
C GLY A 205 25.90 10.05 -7.34
N LEU A 206 27.01 10.76 -7.11
CA LEU A 206 27.09 12.22 -7.23
C LEU A 206 26.83 12.69 -8.67
N TYR A 207 27.34 11.96 -9.67
CA TYR A 207 27.04 12.25 -11.08
C TYR A 207 25.53 12.17 -11.35
N TYR A 208 24.88 11.04 -11.04
CA TYR A 208 23.44 10.88 -11.29
C TYR A 208 22.58 11.85 -10.50
N LYS A 209 23.00 12.20 -9.28
CA LYS A 209 22.39 13.27 -8.50
C LYS A 209 22.42 14.61 -9.24
N ARG A 210 23.55 14.99 -9.82
CA ARG A 210 23.69 16.25 -10.59
C ARG A 210 22.94 16.21 -11.91
N ALA A 211 22.85 15.04 -12.54
CA ALA A 211 22.04 14.80 -13.74
C ALA A 211 20.51 14.78 -13.45
N LYS A 212 20.10 14.86 -12.17
CA LYS A 212 18.70 14.75 -11.72
C LYS A 212 18.04 13.44 -12.12
N GLU A 213 18.79 12.35 -12.12
CA GLU A 213 18.29 11.01 -12.43
C GLU A 213 18.00 10.21 -11.16
N ASN A 214 17.01 9.31 -11.21
CA ASN A 214 16.66 8.46 -10.08
C ASN A 214 17.74 7.39 -9.88
N TYR A 215 18.42 7.38 -8.73
CA TYR A 215 19.51 6.46 -8.47
C TYR A 215 19.49 5.89 -7.03
N LEU A 216 20.14 4.74 -6.87
CA LEU A 216 20.43 4.09 -5.59
C LEU A 216 21.93 3.77 -5.50
N VAL A 217 22.55 4.05 -4.36
CA VAL A 217 23.87 3.53 -4.01
C VAL A 217 23.67 2.54 -2.85
N SER A 218 24.06 1.28 -3.03
CA SER A 218 23.80 0.20 -2.08
C SER A 218 25.03 -0.65 -1.83
N ASP A 219 25.22 -1.08 -0.58
CA ASP A 219 26.09 -2.21 -0.27
C ASP A 219 25.48 -3.49 -0.88
N ILE A 220 26.31 -4.40 -1.38
CA ILE A 220 25.88 -5.66 -1.99
C ILE A 220 25.08 -6.55 -1.04
N LYS A 221 25.35 -6.46 0.27
CA LYS A 221 24.59 -7.23 1.27
C LYS A 221 23.12 -6.79 1.37
N ASP A 222 22.83 -5.56 0.98
CA ASP A 222 21.51 -4.92 1.02
C ASP A 222 20.88 -4.83 -0.38
N TYR A 223 21.57 -5.33 -1.42
CA TYR A 223 21.11 -5.25 -2.78
C TYR A 223 19.95 -6.23 -3.05
N GLU A 224 18.86 -5.70 -3.60
CA GLU A 224 17.72 -6.47 -4.04
C GLU A 224 17.64 -6.56 -5.58
N PRO A 225 17.58 -7.77 -6.16
CA PRO A 225 17.44 -7.96 -7.61
C PRO A 225 16.09 -7.45 -8.15
N HIS A 226 16.07 -7.17 -9.46
CA HIS A 226 14.93 -6.73 -10.25
C HIS A 226 14.36 -5.37 -9.87
N GLN A 227 15.19 -4.49 -9.31
CA GLN A 227 14.81 -3.14 -8.88
C GLN A 227 15.48 -2.02 -9.69
N THR A 228 16.14 -2.32 -10.81
CA THR A 228 16.91 -1.31 -11.54
C THR A 228 16.89 -1.48 -13.06
N GLN A 229 17.04 -0.36 -13.78
CA GLN A 229 17.20 -0.37 -15.24
C GLN A 229 18.67 -0.50 -15.64
N ASN A 230 19.57 0.15 -14.89
CA ASN A 230 21.00 0.16 -15.16
C ASN A 230 21.76 -0.17 -13.87
N LEU A 231 22.38 -1.35 -13.84
CA LEU A 231 23.17 -1.82 -12.70
C LEU A 231 24.67 -1.60 -12.95
N TYR A 232 25.32 -0.91 -12.01
CA TYR A 232 26.77 -0.71 -11.96
C TYR A 232 27.32 -1.40 -10.71
N VAL A 233 28.41 -2.15 -10.86
CA VAL A 233 29.01 -2.91 -9.75
C VAL A 233 30.46 -2.49 -9.59
N ILE A 234 30.79 -2.00 -8.39
CA ILE A 234 32.07 -1.38 -8.08
C ILE A 234 32.91 -2.32 -7.21
N GLY A 235 34.15 -2.55 -7.64
CA GLY A 235 35.10 -3.41 -6.91
C GLY A 235 35.10 -4.86 -7.36
N GLY A 236 36.29 -5.47 -7.40
CA GLY A 236 36.48 -6.84 -7.91
C GLY A 236 35.77 -7.90 -7.05
N GLU A 237 35.81 -7.75 -5.72
CA GLU A 237 35.10 -8.65 -4.81
C GLU A 237 33.58 -8.58 -5.01
N THR A 238 33.04 -7.37 -5.10
CA THR A 238 31.62 -7.10 -5.38
C THR A 238 31.21 -7.69 -6.74
N CYS A 239 32.04 -7.53 -7.77
CA CYS A 239 31.78 -8.07 -9.11
C CYS A 239 31.73 -9.59 -9.11
N ASN A 240 32.63 -10.27 -8.39
CA ASN A 240 32.61 -11.74 -8.29
C ASN A 240 31.33 -12.24 -7.61
N LYS A 241 30.92 -11.63 -6.50
CA LYS A 241 29.66 -11.95 -5.83
C LYS A 241 28.44 -11.69 -6.72
N MET A 242 28.45 -10.58 -7.48
CA MET A 242 27.35 -10.29 -8.41
C MET A 242 27.28 -11.30 -9.57
N LYS A 243 28.41 -11.80 -10.07
CA LYS A 243 28.45 -12.88 -11.09
C LYS A 243 27.79 -14.16 -10.58
N GLU A 244 28.04 -14.53 -9.33
CA GLU A 244 27.37 -15.68 -8.72
C GLU A 244 25.87 -15.46 -8.57
N MET A 245 25.47 -14.28 -8.10
CA MET A 245 24.06 -13.90 -7.95
C MET A 245 23.33 -13.87 -9.30
N SER A 246 23.95 -13.30 -10.34
CA SER A 246 23.34 -13.12 -11.66
C SER A 246 23.06 -14.44 -12.38
N ASN A 247 23.75 -15.53 -12.04
CA ASN A 247 23.41 -16.86 -12.53
C ASN A 247 22.00 -17.30 -12.13
N THR A 248 21.49 -16.82 -10.99
CA THR A 248 20.16 -17.14 -10.48
C THR A 248 19.12 -16.06 -10.79
N THR A 249 19.53 -14.79 -10.80
CA THR A 249 18.60 -13.66 -10.99
C THR A 249 18.51 -13.20 -12.44
N GLY A 250 19.50 -13.49 -13.28
CA GLY A 250 19.57 -12.99 -14.66
C GLY A 250 19.92 -11.50 -14.76
N GLU A 251 20.43 -10.90 -13.69
CA GLU A 251 20.87 -9.50 -13.67
C GLU A 251 21.98 -9.23 -14.69
N LYS A 252 21.89 -8.08 -15.37
CA LYS A 252 22.91 -7.59 -16.29
C LYS A 252 23.51 -6.32 -15.71
N PHE A 253 24.84 -6.27 -15.65
CA PHE A 253 25.53 -5.16 -14.99
C PHE A 253 26.80 -4.74 -15.72
N THR A 254 27.24 -3.52 -15.42
CA THR A 254 28.52 -2.96 -15.84
C THR A 254 29.52 -3.07 -14.70
N GLU A 255 30.66 -3.70 -14.96
CA GLU A 255 31.76 -3.88 -14.01
C GLU A 255 32.68 -2.66 -14.03
N ILE A 256 32.95 -2.07 -12.86
CA ILE A 256 33.88 -0.95 -12.71
C ILE A 256 34.82 -1.27 -11.56
N TYR A 257 35.94 -1.89 -11.88
CA TYR A 257 36.97 -2.21 -10.90
C TYR A 257 38.34 -2.35 -11.55
N SER A 258 39.38 -2.25 -10.73
CA SER A 258 40.78 -2.48 -11.05
C SER A 258 41.43 -3.30 -9.92
N ASP A 259 42.76 -3.40 -9.94
CA ASP A 259 43.52 -4.24 -9.02
C ASP A 259 43.42 -3.81 -7.54
N ASP A 260 43.14 -2.53 -7.29
CA ASP A 260 43.01 -1.97 -5.94
C ASP A 260 41.95 -0.85 -5.87
N VAL A 261 41.66 -0.37 -4.66
CA VAL A 261 40.63 0.65 -4.41
C VAL A 261 40.92 1.99 -5.09
N TRP A 262 42.19 2.39 -5.19
CA TRP A 262 42.59 3.66 -5.80
C TRP A 262 42.48 3.58 -7.32
N SER A 263 42.98 2.50 -7.92
CA SER A 263 42.83 2.28 -9.36
C SER A 263 41.37 2.02 -9.77
N THR A 264 40.54 1.45 -8.88
CA THR A 264 39.09 1.36 -9.06
C THR A 264 38.43 2.74 -9.03
N MET A 265 38.87 3.63 -8.12
CA MET A 265 38.41 5.01 -8.07
C MET A 265 38.75 5.78 -9.35
N ASP A 266 39.96 5.58 -9.92
CA ASP A 266 40.34 6.18 -11.19
C ASP A 266 39.41 5.76 -12.33
N LYS A 267 39.07 4.47 -12.42
CA LYS A 267 38.08 3.96 -13.40
C LYS A 267 36.68 4.52 -13.19
N ALA A 268 36.25 4.69 -11.93
CA ALA A 268 34.97 5.32 -11.62
C ALA A 268 34.93 6.78 -12.10
N ILE A 269 36.03 7.52 -11.93
CA ILE A 269 36.18 8.89 -12.42
C ILE A 269 36.19 8.93 -13.95
N GLU A 270 36.92 8.02 -14.60
CA GLU A 270 36.96 7.89 -16.06
C GLU A 270 35.57 7.63 -16.64
N PHE A 271 34.84 6.68 -16.08
CA PHE A 271 33.45 6.39 -16.47
C PHE A 271 32.55 7.62 -16.39
N VAL A 272 32.66 8.41 -15.30
CA VAL A 272 31.88 9.65 -15.15
C VAL A 272 32.29 10.68 -16.22
N LYS A 273 33.58 10.80 -16.55
CA LYS A 273 34.06 11.74 -17.58
C LYS A 273 33.55 11.39 -18.98
N GLU A 274 33.42 10.11 -19.31
CA GLU A 274 32.86 9.66 -20.60
C GLU A 274 31.36 9.97 -20.76
N LYS A 275 30.67 10.24 -19.65
CA LYS A 275 29.22 10.50 -19.59
C LYS A 275 28.87 12.00 -19.50
N LEU A 276 29.87 12.88 -19.43
CA LEU A 276 29.73 14.33 -19.45
C LEU A 276 29.80 14.87 -20.88
#